data_AF-A0A2T5JEL4-F1
#
_entry.id   AF-A0A2T5JEL4-F1
#
_cell.length_a   1.000
_cell.length_b   1.000
_cell.length_c   1.000
_cell.angle_alpha   90.00
_cell.angle_beta   90.00
_cell.angle_gamma   90.00
#
_symmetry.space_group_name_H-M   'P 1'
#
loop_
_entity.id
_entity.type
_entity.pdbx_description
1 polymer ?
#
loop_
_entity_poly.entity_id
_entity_poly.type
_entity_poly.pdbx_seq_one_letter_code
_entity_poly.pdbx_strand_id
1 'polypeptide(L)'
;MLVAINKIADYVQENPEAKSELLTWLKNHPYRRHQITSDPERPYDETGISPGIGDFSIRYISNYAAGIELITWVGTPAEYEAMVLLQYPNSVKRVKVIEKVIAPPPVMAYKTKEISRPPVAKETIGRTEQVDLIPDGEPFKTTAAYEQALTKAETLMRSKSGTPEYEELIQLLPSIKAYEKQKLSFPKITPAEIIRERMRIFKIEPHELPLITRFEFKADDFFAGQLELPTDVLAHLYKSLSLWFPVTDYSYM
;
A
#
# COMPACT_ATOMS: atom_id res chain seq x y z
N MET A 1 2.62 -11.54 2.21
CA MET A 1 3.58 -10.95 3.18
C MET A 1 4.38 -9.87 2.46
N LEU A 2 4.57 -8.72 3.09
CA LEU A 2 5.39 -7.63 2.56
C LEU A 2 6.76 -7.68 3.25
N VAL A 3 7.85 -7.54 2.49
CA VAL A 3 9.24 -7.49 3.00
C VAL A 3 10.00 -6.33 2.37
N ALA A 4 11.20 -6.05 2.89
CA ALA A 4 12.01 -4.87 2.61
C ALA A 4 11.34 -3.56 3.07
N ILE A 5 10.62 -3.61 4.19
CA ILE A 5 9.96 -2.42 4.76
C ILE A 5 10.96 -1.40 5.32
N ASN A 6 12.25 -1.76 5.44
CA ASN A 6 13.33 -0.82 5.75
C ASN A 6 13.40 0.31 4.73
N LYS A 7 13.11 0.05 3.45
CA LYS A 7 13.10 1.09 2.41
C LYS A 7 12.09 2.21 2.71
N ILE A 8 10.95 1.87 3.34
CA ILE A 8 10.01 2.88 3.83
C ILE A 8 10.57 3.60 5.06
N ALA A 9 11.18 2.86 5.99
CA ALA A 9 11.75 3.44 7.21
C ALA A 9 12.85 4.46 6.88
N ASP A 10 13.80 4.06 6.04
CA ASP A 10 14.92 4.89 5.59
C ASP A 10 14.41 6.13 4.85
N TYR A 11 13.45 5.97 3.93
CA TYR A 11 12.89 7.08 3.19
C TYR A 11 12.12 8.07 4.08
N VAL A 12 11.35 7.60 5.05
CA VAL A 12 10.63 8.45 6.02
C VAL A 12 11.59 9.19 6.95
N GLN A 13 12.73 8.57 7.28
CA GLN A 13 13.77 9.23 8.08
C GLN A 13 14.40 10.41 7.32
N GLU A 14 14.62 10.26 6.02
CA GLU A 14 15.18 11.29 5.15
C GLU A 14 14.14 12.34 4.71
N ASN A 15 12.86 11.95 4.62
CA ASN A 15 11.74 12.76 4.12
C ASN A 15 10.54 12.69 5.08
N PRO A 16 10.56 13.42 6.21
CA PRO A 16 9.54 13.33 7.25
C PRO A 16 8.11 13.65 6.78
N GLU A 17 7.95 14.44 5.72
CA GLU A 17 6.67 14.75 5.09
C GLU A 17 6.02 13.53 4.45
N ALA A 18 6.80 12.50 4.09
CA ALA A 18 6.31 11.23 3.55
C ALA A 18 5.66 10.33 4.61
N LYS A 19 5.89 10.62 5.90
CA LYS A 19 5.47 9.79 7.03
C LYS A 19 4.00 9.41 6.95
N SER A 20 3.10 10.39 6.86
CA SER A 20 1.66 10.13 6.94
C SER A 20 1.18 9.24 5.80
N GLU A 21 1.66 9.47 4.58
CA GLU A 21 1.24 8.73 3.39
C GLU A 21 1.81 7.31 3.36
N LEU A 22 3.12 7.16 3.57
CA LEU A 22 3.79 5.87 3.49
C LEU A 22 3.40 4.95 4.65
N LEU A 23 3.25 5.47 5.87
CA LEU A 23 2.81 4.66 7.01
C LEU A 23 1.32 4.32 6.92
N THR A 24 0.49 5.21 6.37
CA THR A 24 -0.91 4.87 6.06
C THR A 24 -0.96 3.77 5.02
N TRP A 25 -0.14 3.85 3.96
CA TRP A 25 -0.04 2.79 2.96
C TRP A 25 0.39 1.45 3.59
N LEU A 26 1.44 1.47 4.42
CA LEU A 26 1.99 0.27 5.08
C LEU A 26 0.96 -0.37 6.01
N LYS A 27 0.19 0.44 6.75
CA LYS A 27 -0.90 -0.03 7.61
C LYS A 27 -2.07 -0.59 6.81
N ASN A 28 -2.36 -0.03 5.64
CA ASN A 28 -3.47 -0.44 4.79
C ASN A 28 -3.13 -1.68 3.95
N HIS A 29 -1.85 -1.91 3.67
CA HIS A 29 -1.35 -2.98 2.80
C HIS A 29 -1.88 -4.38 3.16
N PRO A 30 -1.83 -4.85 4.43
CA PRO A 30 -2.30 -6.19 4.78
C PRO A 30 -3.80 -6.39 4.54
N TYR A 31 -4.57 -5.30 4.49
CA TYR A 31 -6.03 -5.28 4.34
C TYR A 31 -6.48 -5.01 2.90
N ARG A 32 -5.56 -4.64 2.01
CA ARG A 32 -5.86 -4.57 0.59
C ARG A 32 -6.16 -6.00 0.14
N ARG A 33 -7.42 -6.26 -0.21
CA ARG A 33 -7.87 -7.50 -0.85
C ARG A 33 -7.24 -7.59 -2.24
N HIS A 34 -5.93 -7.80 -2.32
CA HIS A 34 -5.37 -8.45 -3.48
C HIS A 34 -5.74 -9.92 -3.30
N GLN A 35 -6.87 -10.30 -3.89
CA GLN A 35 -6.96 -11.63 -4.47
C GLN A 35 -5.88 -11.62 -5.55
N ILE A 36 -4.64 -11.88 -5.14
CA ILE A 36 -3.58 -12.26 -6.04
C ILE A 36 -4.11 -13.54 -6.68
N THR A 37 -4.81 -13.40 -7.80
CA THR A 37 -5.12 -14.54 -8.64
C THR A 37 -3.78 -14.95 -9.18
N SER A 38 -3.19 -15.97 -8.58
CA SER A 38 -1.97 -16.58 -9.08
C SER A 38 -2.27 -17.05 -10.49
N ASP A 39 -1.74 -16.33 -11.47
CA ASP A 39 -1.65 -16.84 -12.83
C ASP A 39 -0.51 -17.87 -12.80
N PRO A 40 -0.79 -19.18 -12.95
CA PRO A 40 0.26 -20.19 -12.92
C PRO A 40 1.28 -19.99 -14.05
N GLU A 41 0.92 -19.28 -15.13
CA GLU A 41 1.85 -18.94 -16.22
C GLU A 41 2.70 -17.71 -15.91
N ARG A 42 2.28 -16.87 -14.96
CA ARG A 42 2.99 -15.67 -14.49
C ARG A 42 3.15 -15.71 -12.97
N PRO A 43 4.11 -16.50 -12.46
CA PRO A 43 4.28 -16.69 -11.02
C PRO A 43 4.79 -15.44 -10.29
N TYR A 44 5.20 -14.39 -11.03
CA TYR A 44 5.66 -13.13 -10.49
C TYR A 44 5.26 -11.93 -11.37
N ASP A 45 5.31 -10.73 -10.77
CA ASP A 45 5.13 -9.44 -11.45
C ASP A 45 6.20 -8.43 -10.98
N GLU A 46 6.80 -7.71 -11.92
CA GLU A 46 7.85 -6.70 -11.70
C GLU A 46 7.36 -5.26 -11.89
N THR A 47 6.09 -5.11 -12.27
CA THR A 47 5.50 -3.84 -12.71
C THR A 47 4.60 -3.21 -11.66
N GLY A 48 4.54 -3.78 -10.46
CA GLY A 48 3.83 -3.24 -9.31
C GLY A 48 4.40 -1.90 -8.87
N ILE A 49 4.02 -0.83 -9.56
CA ILE A 49 4.03 0.53 -9.02
C ILE A 49 2.63 0.70 -8.45
N SER A 50 2.49 0.51 -7.15
CA SER A 50 1.33 1.06 -6.48
C SER A 50 1.64 2.54 -6.34
N PRO A 51 0.85 3.46 -6.95
CA PRO A 51 0.88 4.82 -6.47
C PRO A 51 0.65 4.72 -4.96
N GLY A 52 1.63 5.18 -4.18
CA GLY A 52 1.34 5.65 -2.84
C GLY A 52 0.17 6.61 -3.04
N ILE A 53 -0.86 6.45 -2.23
CA ILE A 53 -2.07 7.22 -2.48
C ILE A 53 -1.67 8.66 -2.16
N GLY A 54 -1.36 9.48 -3.17
CA GLY A 54 -0.79 10.82 -2.98
C GLY A 54 0.48 11.07 -3.80
N ASP A 55 1.51 11.62 -3.15
CA ASP A 55 2.71 12.18 -3.80
C ASP A 55 3.90 11.22 -3.82
N PHE A 56 3.79 10.06 -3.17
CA PHE A 56 4.85 9.05 -3.10
C PHE A 56 4.46 7.79 -3.87
N SER A 57 5.45 6.95 -4.14
CA SER A 57 5.32 5.73 -4.94
C SER A 57 6.18 4.64 -4.33
N ILE A 58 5.64 3.42 -4.36
CA ILE A 58 6.33 2.23 -3.88
C ILE A 58 6.37 1.25 -5.03
N ARG A 59 7.57 0.80 -5.35
CA ARG A 59 7.79 -0.27 -6.33
C ARG A 59 8.10 -1.56 -5.58
N TYR A 60 7.48 -2.64 -6.01
CA TYR A 60 7.74 -3.96 -5.47
C TYR A 60 7.74 -5.02 -6.56
N ILE A 61 8.35 -6.16 -6.27
CA ILE A 61 8.24 -7.39 -7.05
C ILE A 61 7.33 -8.32 -6.26
N SER A 62 6.35 -8.91 -6.93
CA SER A 62 5.45 -9.88 -6.30
C SER A 62 5.83 -11.28 -6.76
N ASN A 63 5.95 -12.23 -5.84
CA ASN A 63 5.98 -13.66 -6.13
C ASN A 63 4.68 -14.26 -5.62
N TYR A 64 3.78 -14.58 -6.54
CA TYR A 64 2.42 -15.01 -6.23
C TYR A 64 2.36 -16.42 -5.67
N ALA A 65 3.28 -17.29 -6.08
CA ALA A 65 3.39 -18.64 -5.53
C ALA A 65 3.80 -18.62 -4.06
N ALA A 66 4.75 -17.74 -3.70
CA ALA A 66 5.17 -17.54 -2.32
C ALA A 66 4.19 -16.66 -1.51
N GLY A 67 3.30 -15.92 -2.18
CA GLY A 67 2.38 -14.98 -1.56
C GLY A 67 3.08 -13.74 -0.98
N ILE A 68 4.11 -13.25 -1.67
CA ILE A 68 5.05 -12.24 -1.14
C ILE A 68 5.23 -11.08 -2.08
N GLU A 69 5.42 -9.90 -1.50
CA GLU A 69 5.80 -8.68 -2.18
C GLU A 69 7.08 -8.14 -1.54
N LEU A 70 8.10 -7.89 -2.35
CA LEU A 70 9.38 -7.34 -1.93
C LEU A 70 9.50 -5.91 -2.44
N ILE A 71 9.57 -4.94 -1.53
CA ILE A 71 9.78 -3.54 -1.90
C ILE A 71 11.17 -3.41 -2.52
N THR A 72 11.26 -2.83 -3.71
CA THR A 72 12.53 -2.56 -4.39
C THR A 72 12.92 -1.09 -4.28
N TRP A 73 11.93 -0.19 -4.25
CA TRP A 73 12.15 1.24 -4.26
C TRP A 73 10.98 2.02 -3.63
N VAL A 74 11.29 3.17 -3.01
CA VAL A 74 10.35 4.14 -2.44
C VAL A 74 10.82 5.54 -2.83
N GLY A 75 9.88 6.41 -3.23
CA GLY A 75 10.15 7.81 -3.49
C GLY A 75 9.01 8.53 -4.20
N THR A 76 9.23 9.76 -4.64
CA THR A 76 8.29 10.53 -5.46
C THR A 76 8.31 10.11 -6.94
N PRO A 77 7.23 10.32 -7.71
CA PRO A 77 7.23 10.09 -9.15
C PRO A 77 8.39 10.80 -9.89
N ALA A 78 8.77 11.99 -9.43
CA ALA A 78 9.88 12.76 -10.03
C ALA A 78 11.24 12.08 -9.79
N GLU A 79 11.50 11.54 -8.59
CA GLU A 79 12.72 10.79 -8.30
C GLU A 79 12.77 9.48 -9.08
N TYR A 80 11.63 8.82 -9.26
CA TYR A 80 11.55 7.63 -10.10
C TYR A 80 11.92 7.95 -11.56
N GLU A 81 11.35 9.02 -12.12
CA GLU A 81 11.69 9.47 -13.47
C GLU A 81 13.18 9.80 -13.60
N ALA A 82 13.77 10.47 -12.61
CA ALA A 82 15.21 10.77 -12.58
C ALA A 82 16.05 9.50 -12.55
N MET A 83 15.69 8.52 -11.72
CA MET A 83 16.36 7.22 -11.65
C MET A 83 16.29 6.46 -12.99
N VAL A 84 15.13 6.42 -13.64
CA VAL A 84 14.96 5.76 -14.94
C VAL A 84 15.80 6.44 -16.02
N LEU A 85 15.89 7.78 -16.02
CA LEU A 85 16.73 8.52 -16.97
C LEU A 85 18.22 8.23 -16.78
N LEU A 86 18.68 8.05 -15.54
CA LEU A 86 20.07 7.66 -15.27
C LEU A 86 20.37 6.24 -15.77
N GLN A 87 19.42 5.32 -15.63
CA GLN A 87 19.58 3.94 -16.08
C GLN A 87 19.48 3.80 -17.61
N TYR A 88 18.64 4.63 -18.24
CA TYR A 88 18.38 4.60 -19.68
C TYR A 88 18.49 6.01 -20.30
N PRO A 89 19.71 6.57 -20.43
CA PRO A 89 19.90 7.96 -20.87
C PRO A 89 19.38 8.22 -22.29
N ASN A 90 19.25 7.17 -23.11
CA ASN A 90 18.74 7.25 -24.49
C ASN A 90 17.24 6.91 -24.62
N SER A 91 16.51 6.76 -23.51
CA SER A 91 15.08 6.47 -23.57
C SER A 91 14.30 7.69 -24.08
N VAL A 92 13.52 7.50 -25.15
CA VAL A 92 12.71 8.57 -25.73
C VAL A 92 11.54 8.87 -24.78
N LYS A 93 11.50 10.08 -24.22
CA LYS A 93 10.32 10.57 -23.49
C LYS A 93 9.13 10.57 -24.45
N ARG A 94 8.19 9.64 -24.27
CA ARG A 94 6.89 9.70 -24.96
C ARG A 94 6.09 10.85 -24.34
N VAL A 95 6.18 12.03 -24.95
CA VAL A 95 5.31 13.16 -24.60
C VAL A 95 3.91 12.80 -25.06
N LYS A 96 3.01 12.53 -24.12
CA LYS A 96 1.59 12.32 -24.43
C LYS A 96 0.98 13.67 -24.77
N VAL A 97 0.97 14.03 -26.05
CA VAL A 97 0.24 15.19 -26.56
C VAL A 97 -1.25 14.85 -26.51
N ILE A 98 -1.97 15.41 -25.54
CA ILE A 98 -3.43 15.31 -25.49
C ILE A 98 -3.98 16.44 -26.36
N GLU A 99 -4.18 16.16 -27.66
CA GLU A 99 -5.03 17.03 -28.49
C GLU A 99 -6.46 16.89 -28.00
N LYS A 100 -6.97 17.97 -27.40
CA LYS A 100 -8.35 18.04 -26.91
C LYS A 100 -9.28 18.22 -28.11
N VAL A 101 -9.62 17.12 -28.79
CA VAL A 101 -10.67 17.11 -29.81
C VAL A 101 -12.01 17.29 -29.09
N ILE A 102 -12.56 18.50 -29.12
CA ILE A 102 -13.91 18.79 -28.63
C ILE A 102 -14.89 18.28 -29.69
N ALA A 103 -15.18 16.98 -29.66
CA ALA A 103 -16.32 16.43 -30.39
C ALA A 103 -17.59 16.71 -29.59
N PRO A 104 -18.69 17.16 -30.23
CA PRO A 104 -19.98 17.24 -29.56
C PRO A 104 -20.39 15.84 -29.07
N PRO A 105 -20.99 15.73 -27.87
CA PRO A 105 -21.35 14.43 -27.31
C PRO A 105 -22.33 13.71 -28.25
N PRO A 106 -22.10 12.43 -28.59
CA PRO A 106 -23.07 11.67 -29.36
C PRO A 106 -24.37 11.58 -28.54
N VAL A 107 -25.49 11.89 -29.18
CA VAL A 107 -26.83 11.71 -28.61
C VAL A 107 -27.08 10.20 -28.51
N MET A 108 -26.69 9.60 -27.39
CA MET A 108 -26.96 8.19 -27.12
C MET A 108 -28.38 8.05 -26.59
N ALA A 109 -29.27 7.46 -27.40
CA ALA A 109 -30.56 6.97 -26.92
C ALA A 109 -30.30 5.75 -26.02
N TYR A 110 -30.26 5.97 -24.70
CA TYR A 110 -30.11 4.89 -23.73
C TYR A 110 -31.39 4.03 -23.72
N LYS A 111 -31.35 2.86 -24.36
CA LYS A 111 -32.31 1.79 -24.05
C LYS A 111 -31.94 1.23 -22.68
N THR A 112 -32.72 1.60 -21.67
CA THR A 112 -32.63 1.03 -20.33
C THR A 112 -32.96 -0.45 -20.41
N LYS A 113 -31.94 -1.32 -20.44
CA LYS A 113 -32.13 -2.72 -20.08
C LYS A 113 -32.24 -2.78 -18.56
N GLU A 114 -33.37 -3.24 -18.05
CA GLU A 114 -33.49 -3.65 -16.65
C GLU A 114 -32.48 -4.77 -16.39
N ILE A 115 -31.34 -4.40 -15.80
CA ILE A 115 -30.41 -5.37 -15.25
C ILE A 115 -30.94 -5.72 -13.87
N SER A 116 -31.58 -6.88 -13.76
CA SER A 116 -31.85 -7.55 -12.49
C SER A 116 -30.52 -7.65 -11.74
N ARG A 117 -30.35 -6.85 -10.68
CA ARG A 117 -29.19 -6.96 -9.81
C ARG A 117 -29.36 -8.24 -9.00
N PRO A 118 -28.43 -9.21 -9.09
CA PRO A 118 -28.45 -10.34 -8.18
C PRO A 118 -28.38 -9.82 -6.74
N PRO A 119 -28.99 -10.52 -5.78
CA PRO A 119 -28.99 -10.10 -4.38
C PRO A 119 -27.56 -9.90 -3.92
N VAL A 120 -27.25 -8.69 -3.45
CA VAL A 120 -25.98 -8.36 -2.82
C VAL A 120 -25.86 -9.24 -1.58
N ALA A 121 -25.06 -10.29 -1.67
CA ALA A 121 -24.65 -11.04 -0.50
C ALA A 121 -24.04 -10.04 0.49
N LYS A 122 -24.53 -10.02 1.73
CA LYS A 122 -23.90 -9.28 2.82
C LYS A 122 -22.51 -9.88 3.02
N GLU A 123 -21.51 -9.37 2.32
CA GLU A 123 -20.13 -9.63 2.66
C GLU A 123 -19.88 -8.97 4.00
N THR A 124 -19.98 -9.77 5.07
CA THR A 124 -19.30 -9.45 6.31
C THR A 124 -17.84 -9.26 5.93
N ILE A 125 -17.29 -8.06 6.15
CA ILE A 125 -15.84 -7.83 6.17
C ILE A 125 -15.34 -8.55 7.44
N GLY A 126 -15.44 -9.87 7.45
CA GLY A 126 -14.77 -10.72 8.40
C GLY A 126 -13.30 -10.59 8.09
N ARG A 127 -12.50 -10.38 9.15
CA ARG A 127 -11.07 -10.64 9.15
C ARG A 127 -10.85 -11.93 8.36
N THR A 128 -10.35 -11.83 7.12
CA THR A 128 -9.58 -12.94 6.60
C THR A 128 -8.47 -13.02 7.62
N GLU A 129 -8.48 -14.03 8.48
CA GLU A 129 -7.32 -14.33 9.29
C GLU A 129 -6.21 -14.47 8.26
N GLN A 130 -5.40 -13.43 8.14
CA GLN A 130 -4.08 -13.52 7.53
C GLN A 130 -3.38 -14.52 8.43
N VAL A 131 -3.54 -15.80 8.10
CA VAL A 131 -2.66 -16.83 8.60
C VAL A 131 -1.32 -16.38 8.08
N ASP A 132 -0.48 -15.89 8.98
CA ASP A 132 0.92 -15.65 8.69
C ASP A 132 1.49 -17.03 8.31
N LEU A 133 1.46 -17.35 7.01
CA LEU A 133 1.80 -18.67 6.49
C LEU A 133 3.28 -19.02 6.70
N ILE A 134 4.08 -18.02 7.05
CA ILE A 134 5.53 -18.13 7.22
C ILE A 134 5.83 -17.86 8.71
N PRO A 135 6.35 -18.86 9.44
CA PRO A 135 6.75 -18.68 10.83
C PRO A 135 7.92 -17.69 10.94
N ASP A 136 8.06 -17.07 12.12
CA ASP A 136 9.20 -16.21 12.40
C ASP A 136 10.49 -17.07 12.44
N GLY A 137 11.51 -16.67 11.69
CA GLY A 137 12.84 -17.32 11.69
C GLY A 137 13.80 -16.69 12.70
N GLU A 138 15.06 -17.14 12.69
CA GLU A 138 16.11 -16.43 13.42
C GLU A 138 16.45 -15.10 12.71
N PRO A 139 16.42 -13.95 13.41
CA PRO A 139 16.73 -12.66 12.79
C PRO A 139 18.22 -12.56 12.42
N PHE A 140 18.53 -11.83 11.36
CA PHE A 140 19.92 -11.52 11.02
C PHE A 140 20.59 -10.73 12.15
N LYS A 141 21.88 -10.99 12.38
CA LYS A 141 22.63 -10.33 13.47
C LYS A 141 23.09 -8.92 13.09
N THR A 142 23.23 -8.64 11.80
CA THR A 142 23.79 -7.38 11.28
C THR A 142 22.97 -6.84 10.11
N THR A 143 22.97 -5.52 9.96
CA THR A 143 22.34 -4.85 8.81
C THR A 143 22.94 -5.31 7.49
N ALA A 144 24.26 -5.52 7.43
CA ALA A 144 24.92 -6.01 6.21
C ALA A 144 24.42 -7.41 5.77
N ALA A 145 24.19 -8.32 6.72
CA ALA A 145 23.64 -9.65 6.41
C ALA A 145 22.19 -9.55 5.93
N TYR A 146 21.40 -8.66 6.53
CA TYR A 146 20.05 -8.36 6.10
C TYR A 146 20.00 -7.78 4.67
N GLU A 147 20.84 -6.80 4.35
CA GLU A 147 20.91 -6.20 3.00
C GLU A 147 21.36 -7.20 1.92
N GLN A 148 22.32 -8.08 2.26
CA GLN A 148 22.71 -9.19 1.39
C GLN A 148 21.55 -10.17 1.18
N ALA A 149 20.79 -10.46 2.23
CA ALA A 149 19.58 -11.28 2.13
C ALA A 149 18.51 -10.62 1.28
N LEU A 150 18.26 -9.31 1.41
CA LEU A 150 17.33 -8.58 0.54
C LEU A 150 17.75 -8.63 -0.93
N THR A 151 19.03 -8.37 -1.21
CA THR A 151 19.59 -8.45 -2.57
C THR A 151 19.39 -9.85 -3.16
N LYS A 152 19.67 -10.88 -2.37
CA LYS A 152 19.46 -12.27 -2.76
C LYS A 152 17.97 -12.57 -2.99
N ALA A 153 17.11 -12.19 -2.05
CA ALA A 153 15.67 -12.35 -2.18
C ALA A 153 15.15 -11.71 -3.47
N GLU A 154 15.58 -10.49 -3.80
CA GLU A 154 15.21 -9.80 -5.04
C GLU A 154 15.51 -10.63 -6.30
N THR A 155 16.68 -11.30 -6.35
CA THR A 155 17.01 -12.21 -7.46
C THR A 155 16.14 -13.47 -7.47
N LEU A 156 15.81 -14.01 -6.30
CA LEU A 156 15.02 -15.23 -6.14
C LEU A 156 13.52 -14.99 -6.30
N MET A 157 13.03 -13.75 -6.24
CA MET A 157 11.60 -13.41 -6.43
C MET A 157 11.05 -13.89 -7.77
N ARG A 158 11.90 -14.15 -8.77
CA ARG A 158 11.53 -14.65 -10.11
C ARG A 158 11.47 -16.18 -10.21
N SER A 159 11.73 -16.89 -9.12
CA SER A 159 11.71 -18.36 -9.07
C SER A 159 10.29 -18.91 -9.18
N LYS A 160 10.17 -20.12 -9.73
CA LYS A 160 8.90 -20.85 -9.84
C LYS A 160 8.77 -21.84 -8.69
N SER A 161 7.55 -22.08 -8.23
CA SER A 161 7.29 -23.11 -7.21
C SER A 161 7.90 -24.46 -7.62
N GLY A 162 8.57 -25.12 -6.67
CA GLY A 162 9.23 -26.41 -6.87
C GLY A 162 10.66 -26.35 -7.45
N THR A 163 11.26 -25.17 -7.65
CA THR A 163 12.68 -25.04 -8.01
C THR A 163 13.57 -24.84 -6.78
N PRO A 164 14.87 -25.20 -6.82
CA PRO A 164 15.79 -24.94 -5.71
C PRO A 164 15.87 -23.47 -5.29
N GLU A 165 15.76 -22.55 -6.25
CA GLU A 165 15.76 -21.09 -6.00
C GLU A 165 14.52 -20.66 -5.23
N TYR A 166 13.38 -21.29 -5.48
CA TYR A 166 12.14 -21.02 -4.74
C TYR A 166 12.22 -21.54 -3.32
N GLU A 167 12.73 -22.76 -3.12
CA GLU A 167 12.94 -23.30 -1.77
C GLU A 167 13.91 -22.41 -0.96
N GLU A 168 14.97 -21.92 -1.60
CA GLU A 168 15.89 -20.96 -1.00
C GLU A 168 15.20 -19.64 -0.64
N LEU A 169 14.33 -19.11 -1.51
CA LEU A 169 13.51 -17.94 -1.20
C LEU A 169 12.68 -18.18 0.06
N ILE A 170 11.90 -19.27 0.10
CA ILE A 170 11.03 -19.64 1.23
C ILE A 170 11.81 -19.77 2.54
N GLN A 171 13.03 -20.29 2.52
CA GLN A 171 13.89 -20.37 3.70
C GLN A 171 14.42 -19.02 4.18
N LEU A 172 14.66 -18.08 3.26
CA LEU A 172 15.25 -16.78 3.57
C LEU A 172 14.26 -15.82 4.23
N LEU A 173 13.00 -15.88 3.83
CA LEU A 173 11.93 -14.94 4.20
C LEU A 173 11.60 -14.88 5.70
N PRO A 174 11.53 -16.00 6.46
CA PRO A 174 11.39 -15.98 7.91
C PRO A 174 12.42 -15.08 8.62
N SER A 175 13.68 -15.13 8.15
CA SER A 175 14.79 -14.40 8.76
C SER A 175 14.75 -12.90 8.43
N ILE A 176 14.33 -12.56 7.20
CA ILE A 176 14.07 -11.17 6.77
C ILE A 176 12.97 -10.57 7.64
N LYS A 177 11.82 -11.25 7.73
CA LYS A 177 10.68 -10.80 8.54
C LYS A 177 11.05 -10.62 10.01
N ALA A 178 11.76 -11.59 10.59
CA ALA A 178 12.20 -11.53 11.98
C ALA A 178 13.14 -10.35 12.23
N TYR A 179 14.08 -10.07 11.32
CA TYR A 179 14.96 -8.91 11.40
C TYR A 179 14.17 -7.60 11.37
N GLU A 180 13.26 -7.46 10.40
CA GLU A 180 12.45 -6.24 10.22
C GLU A 180 11.62 -5.94 11.47
N LYS A 181 10.93 -6.96 11.99
CA LYS A 181 10.14 -6.85 13.22
C LYS A 181 10.97 -6.46 14.45
N GLN A 182 12.22 -6.91 14.52
CA GLN A 182 13.10 -6.66 15.67
C GLN A 182 13.82 -5.30 15.59
N LYS A 183 14.27 -4.92 14.39
CA LYS A 183 15.21 -3.81 14.21
C LYS A 183 14.58 -2.55 13.67
N LEU A 184 13.47 -2.65 12.95
CA LEU A 184 12.82 -1.48 12.39
C LEU A 184 11.87 -0.87 13.41
N SER A 185 11.99 0.44 13.56
CA SER A 185 11.06 1.26 14.34
C SER A 185 10.55 2.36 13.44
N PHE A 186 9.23 2.52 13.39
CA PHE A 186 8.60 3.59 12.64
C PHE A 186 8.10 4.66 13.61
N PRO A 187 8.12 5.93 13.21
CA PRO A 187 7.47 6.97 13.98
C PRO A 187 5.97 6.68 14.08
N LYS A 188 5.37 7.01 15.23
CA LYS A 188 3.95 6.83 15.45
C LYS A 188 3.13 7.71 14.50
N ILE A 189 2.01 7.19 14.02
CA ILE A 189 1.01 7.90 13.24
C ILE A 189 -0.34 7.89 13.96
N THR A 190 -0.95 9.06 14.11
CA THR A 190 -2.23 9.24 14.78
C THR A 190 -3.41 9.05 13.81
N PRO A 191 -4.61 8.72 14.31
CA PRO A 191 -5.83 8.72 13.48
C PRO A 191 -6.06 10.06 12.77
N ALA A 192 -5.78 11.18 13.44
CA ALA A 192 -5.91 12.51 12.87
C ALA A 192 -4.96 12.73 11.67
N GLU A 193 -3.71 12.26 11.75
CA GLU A 193 -2.75 12.33 10.64
C GLU A 193 -3.18 11.46 9.45
N ILE A 194 -3.66 10.23 9.71
CA ILE A 194 -4.20 9.32 8.69
C ILE A 194 -5.39 9.97 7.97
N ILE A 195 -6.36 10.49 8.72
CA ILE A 195 -7.56 11.11 8.16
C ILE A 195 -7.20 12.36 7.36
N ARG A 196 -6.29 13.20 7.87
CA ARG A 196 -5.82 14.41 7.18
C ARG A 196 -5.12 14.07 5.87
N GLU A 197 -4.32 13.01 5.82
CA GLU A 197 -3.71 12.51 4.59
C GLU A 197 -4.78 12.12 3.56
N ARG A 198 -5.78 11.32 3.95
CA ARG A 198 -6.89 10.93 3.06
C ARG A 198 -7.67 12.13 2.55
N MET A 199 -7.95 13.10 3.42
CA MET A 199 -8.64 14.33 3.04
C MET A 199 -7.87 15.12 1.99
N ARG A 200 -6.55 15.26 2.16
CA ARG A 200 -5.67 15.92 1.18
C ARG A 200 -5.78 15.24 -0.19
N ILE A 201 -5.73 13.92 -0.23
CA ILE A 201 -5.83 13.11 -1.46
C ILE A 201 -7.19 13.31 -2.14
N PHE A 202 -8.27 13.25 -1.37
CA PHE A 202 -9.64 13.37 -1.89
C PHE A 202 -10.12 14.81 -2.04
N LYS A 203 -9.31 15.80 -1.65
CA LYS A 203 -9.65 17.23 -1.62
C LYS A 203 -10.91 17.51 -0.81
N ILE A 204 -10.98 16.88 0.37
CA ILE A 204 -12.06 17.06 1.35
C ILE A 204 -11.60 18.10 2.37
N GLU A 205 -12.46 19.03 2.71
CA GLU A 205 -12.23 20.06 3.72
C GLU A 205 -12.71 19.58 5.12
N PRO A 206 -12.11 20.04 6.24
CA PRO A 206 -12.47 19.61 7.61
C PRO A 206 -13.97 19.65 7.92
N HIS A 207 -14.65 20.73 7.49
CA HIS A 207 -16.07 20.93 7.73
C HIS A 207 -16.99 19.94 7.00
N GLU A 208 -16.47 19.21 6.01
CA GLU A 208 -17.22 18.19 5.27
C GLU A 208 -17.22 16.82 5.96
N LEU A 209 -16.30 16.56 6.90
CA LEU A 209 -16.21 15.25 7.58
C LEU A 209 -17.48 14.86 8.35
N PRO A 210 -18.12 15.76 9.12
CA PRO A 210 -19.40 15.43 9.76
C PRO A 210 -20.48 15.03 8.76
N LEU A 211 -20.50 15.64 7.56
CA LEU A 211 -21.47 15.35 6.50
C LEU A 211 -21.23 13.96 5.89
N ILE A 212 -19.96 13.61 5.65
CA ILE A 212 -19.56 12.33 5.06
C ILE A 212 -19.87 11.17 6.01
N THR A 213 -19.68 11.38 7.31
CA THR A 213 -19.84 10.33 8.32
C THR A 213 -21.26 10.27 8.88
N ARG A 214 -22.04 11.36 8.73
CA ARG A 214 -23.35 11.57 9.38
C ARG A 214 -23.27 11.57 10.91
N PHE A 215 -22.12 11.96 11.46
CA PHE A 215 -21.94 12.18 12.89
C PHE A 215 -21.63 13.66 13.14
N GLU A 216 -22.25 14.24 14.15
CA GLU A 216 -21.95 15.61 14.56
C GLU A 216 -20.68 15.63 15.42
N PHE A 217 -19.64 16.31 14.94
CA PHE A 217 -18.45 16.63 15.72
C PHE A 217 -17.73 17.84 15.14
N LYS A 218 -16.87 18.47 15.93
CA LYS A 218 -16.02 19.57 15.48
C LYS A 218 -14.72 19.01 14.93
N ALA A 219 -14.57 19.01 13.60
CA ALA A 219 -13.40 18.46 12.93
C ALA A 219 -12.10 19.18 13.34
N ASP A 220 -12.15 20.50 13.51
CA ASP A 220 -10.98 21.29 13.93
C ASP A 220 -10.49 20.89 15.33
N ASP A 221 -11.41 20.69 16.29
CA ASP A 221 -11.08 20.22 17.64
C ASP A 221 -10.45 18.82 17.61
N PHE A 222 -10.93 17.93 16.73
CA PHE A 222 -10.32 16.61 16.51
C PHE A 222 -8.89 16.73 15.97
N PHE A 223 -8.70 17.59 14.96
CA PHE A 223 -7.39 17.81 14.34
C PHE A 223 -6.39 18.55 15.23
N ALA A 224 -6.88 19.32 16.21
CA ALA A 224 -6.09 19.95 17.25
C ALA A 224 -5.78 19.01 18.43
N GLY A 225 -6.32 17.78 18.44
CA GLY A 225 -6.17 16.83 19.55
C GLY A 225 -6.98 17.21 20.80
N GLN A 226 -7.95 18.11 20.66
CA GLN A 226 -8.83 18.56 21.75
C GLN A 226 -10.09 17.70 21.86
N LEU A 227 -10.38 16.90 20.83
CA LEU A 227 -11.50 15.98 20.77
C LEU A 227 -11.01 14.59 20.37
N GLU A 228 -11.25 13.59 21.22
CA GLU A 228 -11.12 12.18 20.83
C GLU A 228 -12.43 11.70 20.24
N LEU A 229 -12.37 11.09 19.05
CA LEU A 229 -13.55 10.54 18.39
C LEU A 229 -13.83 9.12 18.90
N PRO A 230 -15.10 8.78 19.19
CA PRO A 230 -15.50 7.41 19.49
C PRO A 230 -15.11 6.41 18.38
N THR A 231 -14.84 5.16 18.77
CA THR A 231 -14.40 4.08 17.89
C THR A 231 -15.33 3.84 16.71
N ASP A 232 -16.65 3.94 16.91
CA ASP A 232 -17.67 3.78 15.87
C ASP A 232 -17.66 4.94 14.85
N VAL A 233 -17.41 6.17 15.30
CA VAL A 233 -17.21 7.34 14.41
C VAL A 233 -15.94 7.18 13.59
N LEU A 234 -14.83 6.80 14.23
CA LEU A 234 -13.55 6.53 13.53
C LEU A 234 -13.71 5.40 12.51
N ALA A 235 -14.44 4.33 12.83
CA ALA A 235 -14.67 3.23 11.91
C ALA A 235 -15.46 3.68 10.67
N HIS A 236 -16.46 4.57 10.85
CA HIS A 236 -17.17 5.18 9.73
C HIS A 236 -16.26 6.09 8.90
N LEU A 237 -15.42 6.91 9.53
CA LEU A 237 -14.43 7.74 8.83
C LEU A 237 -13.49 6.87 8.00
N TYR A 238 -12.93 5.81 8.59
CA TYR A 238 -12.00 4.93 7.90
C TYR A 238 -12.64 4.31 6.66
N LYS A 239 -13.85 3.79 6.80
CA LYS A 239 -14.61 3.24 5.68
C LYS A 239 -14.88 4.29 4.59
N SER A 240 -15.37 5.47 4.96
CA SER A 240 -15.69 6.54 4.01
C SER A 240 -14.45 7.07 3.27
N LEU A 241 -13.29 7.01 3.91
CA LEU A 241 -12.00 7.43 3.35
C LEU A 241 -11.22 6.29 2.70
N SER A 242 -11.86 5.15 2.41
CA SER A 242 -11.22 3.98 1.78
C SER A 242 -9.99 3.46 2.53
N LEU A 243 -10.04 3.51 3.86
CA LEU A 243 -9.09 2.85 4.77
C LEU A 243 -9.68 1.48 5.14
N TRP A 244 -8.93 0.43 4.86
CA TRP A 244 -9.37 -0.97 4.96
C TRP A 244 -8.94 -1.64 6.27
N PHE A 245 -8.03 -1.02 7.03
CA PHE A 245 -7.62 -1.51 8.34
C PHE A 245 -8.65 -1.13 9.42
N PRO A 246 -8.82 -1.96 10.46
CA PRO A 246 -9.70 -1.65 11.57
C PRO A 246 -9.10 -0.57 12.46
N VAL A 247 -9.95 0.22 13.10
CA VAL A 247 -9.56 1.24 14.09
C VAL A 247 -8.83 0.66 15.31
N THR A 248 -9.00 -0.64 15.57
CA THR A 248 -8.33 -1.38 16.65
C THR A 248 -6.96 -1.91 16.27
N ASP A 249 -6.52 -1.73 15.02
CA ASP A 249 -5.15 -2.03 14.64
C ASP A 249 -4.25 -0.91 15.13
N TYR A 250 -3.47 -1.17 16.18
CA TYR A 250 -2.53 -0.22 16.76
C TYR A 250 -1.12 -0.32 16.16
N SER A 251 -0.94 -1.09 15.07
CA SER A 251 0.35 -1.14 14.37
C SER A 251 0.73 0.27 13.93
N TYR A 252 1.95 0.69 14.29
CA TYR A 252 2.49 2.02 14.00
C TYR A 252 1.78 3.20 14.71
N MET A 253 0.92 2.97 15.72
CA MET A 253 0.28 4.01 16.56
C MET A 253 1.00 4.24 17.90
#